data_AF-A0A7X4HV16-F1
#
_entry.id   AF-A0A7X4HV16-F1
#
_cell.length_a   1.000
_cell.length_b   1.000
_cell.length_c   1.000
_cell.angle_alpha   90.00
_cell.angle_beta   90.00
_cell.angle_gamma   90.00
#
_symmetry.space_group_name_H-M   'P 1'
#
loop_
_entity.id
_entity.type
_entity.pdbx_description
1 polymer ?
#
loop_
_entity_poly.entity_id
_entity_poly.type
_entity_poly.pdbx_seq_one_letter_code
_entity_poly.pdbx_strand_id
1 'polypeptide(L)'
;MAALRPRKKASPRGDRSQPDRYRQPWRSAPPRQGADMKNQTEIRACIDPAAVDKVTRFFNASTEQTLQEILQNARRSGATTVEITTEDDGRLSITDDGTGIDDPAALLAFGRSAWAADTRHGEDPAGMGVYALARTTATIASRPKGAPMGWQVELEPDHYTGRKAATVVDAAAAPAPSGTRVSFLPPDARWHARRAPASGDREAAAKWWLWVYGNAIRAAVRYYPLPVTINGKRAEQQEFLGEALYRRRWRGLEIGVFDTETHCGEPNLNFHGHAIRMEIPTVPTLLTQWHARIDVRRCPELELVLPARQEIVQSDFSKQLQEEARKTILQAMGVEAAEAGYRVFDKAREAGIALPIPAPALCPWEPQTARWDQQRDRSARRPVRPTDLLMDAHLDASDEQLLAHALKGTQLRREIHDADTRLEGYEWYDHLGRITRMDIDLVYGAETIRLRRPQTKWPRVPTKRPKAVRITLAVDRGGRKSNLHLDSDVAFVDTNDHAGCPDGAGIVLTETARIDQSDLEQLVTASFFSPDDGADADSIERQKAEFAEAARDAALRLLATPEQRIKQMVRNGIEDTVRKYVPRNSNATIRIERTARNTSIDIELEHLEQAG
;
A
#
# COMPACT_ATOMS: atom_id res chain seq x y z
N MET A 1 91.85 10.28 -19.48
CA MET A 1 91.57 11.09 -18.27
C MET A 1 91.12 10.10 -17.20
N ALA A 2 91.91 9.82 -16.15
CA ALA A 2 92.10 10.66 -14.95
C ALA A 2 90.76 10.82 -14.18
N ALA A 3 90.48 9.97 -13.19
CA ALA A 3 90.79 10.12 -11.74
C ALA A 3 89.65 10.88 -11.00
N LEU A 4 89.35 10.71 -9.70
CA LEU A 4 90.09 10.21 -8.51
C LEU A 4 89.25 9.26 -7.60
N ARG A 5 89.88 8.72 -6.54
CA ARG A 5 89.23 8.18 -5.30
C ARG A 5 89.36 9.20 -4.14
N PRO A 6 88.57 9.04 -3.05
CA PRO A 6 89.12 8.45 -1.81
C PRO A 6 88.18 7.34 -1.23
N ARG A 7 88.54 6.34 -0.38
CA ARG A 7 89.35 6.24 0.86
C ARG A 7 88.73 7.06 2.03
N LYS A 8 88.70 6.66 3.31
CA LYS A 8 88.96 5.43 4.12
C LYS A 8 87.97 5.53 5.33
N LYS A 9 87.76 4.61 6.29
CA LYS A 9 88.43 3.44 6.92
C LYS A 9 87.27 2.50 7.40
N ALA A 10 87.32 1.42 8.20
CA ALA A 10 88.33 0.64 8.93
C ALA A 10 87.82 -0.83 9.17
N SER A 11 88.56 -1.60 9.97
CA SER A 11 88.18 -2.86 10.68
C SER A 11 89.04 -2.91 11.98
N PRO A 12 88.86 -3.81 12.98
CA PRO A 12 89.28 -5.23 12.81
C PRO A 12 88.71 -6.32 13.77
N ARG A 13 88.92 -7.60 13.38
CA ARG A 13 89.07 -8.81 14.24
C ARG A 13 87.82 -9.30 15.04
N GLY A 14 87.75 -10.58 15.43
CA GLY A 14 88.77 -11.64 15.32
C GLY A 14 88.23 -13.08 15.37
N ASP A 15 89.09 -14.01 14.96
CA ASP A 15 88.88 -15.47 14.94
C ASP A 15 89.19 -16.11 16.31
N ARG A 16 88.45 -17.19 16.68
CA ARG A 16 89.03 -18.37 17.36
C ARG A 16 88.08 -19.58 17.54
N SER A 17 88.51 -20.71 16.97
CA SER A 17 88.54 -22.07 17.54
C SER A 17 87.28 -22.74 18.14
N GLN A 18 86.86 -23.80 17.44
CA GLN A 18 86.29 -25.08 17.93
C GLN A 18 87.07 -25.66 19.15
N PRO A 19 86.51 -26.59 19.95
CA PRO A 19 86.46 -28.00 19.52
C PRO A 19 85.25 -28.86 19.99
N ASP A 20 85.00 -29.94 19.24
CA ASP A 20 84.08 -31.03 19.59
C ASP A 20 84.52 -31.86 20.81
N ARG A 21 83.53 -32.42 21.54
CA ARG A 21 83.69 -33.66 22.32
C ARG A 21 82.46 -34.58 22.28
N TYR A 22 82.46 -35.49 21.31
CA TYR A 22 82.11 -36.92 21.44
C TYR A 22 81.03 -37.35 22.45
N ARG A 23 79.91 -37.90 21.94
CA ARG A 23 79.63 -39.37 21.94
C ARG A 23 78.35 -39.73 21.18
N GLN A 24 78.43 -40.76 20.34
CA GLN A 24 77.32 -41.68 20.02
C GLN A 24 77.70 -43.08 20.55
N PRO A 25 76.75 -44.01 20.81
CA PRO A 25 76.21 -44.83 19.72
C PRO A 25 74.69 -45.15 19.80
N TRP A 26 74.18 -45.51 18.63
CA TRP A 26 72.85 -46.01 18.27
C TRP A 26 72.25 -47.12 19.15
N ARG A 27 70.91 -47.12 19.30
CA ARG A 27 70.04 -48.29 19.02
C ARG A 27 68.54 -47.91 18.98
N SER A 28 67.77 -48.72 18.25
CA SER A 28 66.29 -48.83 18.24
C SER A 28 65.47 -47.65 17.68
N ALA A 29 64.77 -47.89 16.57
CA ALA A 29 63.62 -47.10 16.12
C ALA A 29 62.31 -47.78 16.56
N PRO A 30 61.27 -46.98 16.88
CA PRO A 30 59.98 -47.17 16.19
C PRO A 30 59.19 -45.84 16.01
N PRO A 31 58.00 -45.85 15.39
CA PRO A 31 57.63 -46.50 14.13
C PRO A 31 57.25 -45.44 13.07
N ARG A 32 56.89 -45.86 11.85
CA ARG A 32 56.21 -44.96 10.90
C ARG A 32 54.79 -44.66 11.41
N GLN A 33 54.49 -43.40 11.73
CA GLN A 33 53.11 -42.91 11.72
C GLN A 33 52.74 -42.58 10.27
N GLY A 34 51.60 -43.09 9.79
CA GLY A 34 51.05 -42.70 8.50
C GLY A 34 50.49 -41.29 8.59
N ALA A 35 50.89 -40.40 7.68
CA ALA A 35 50.21 -39.14 7.48
C ALA A 35 48.92 -39.41 6.72
N ASP A 36 47.78 -39.32 7.41
CA ASP A 36 46.45 -39.45 6.81
C ASP A 36 46.13 -38.13 6.07
N MET A 37 46.70 -38.00 4.87
CA MET A 37 46.59 -36.81 4.04
C MET A 37 45.18 -36.67 3.46
N LYS A 38 44.31 -35.97 4.21
CA LYS A 38 43.10 -35.35 3.65
C LYS A 38 43.50 -34.44 2.49
N ASN A 39 42.74 -34.48 1.39
CA ASN A 39 43.08 -33.74 0.18
C ASN A 39 42.68 -32.26 0.31
N GLN A 40 43.54 -31.49 0.99
CA GLN A 40 43.36 -30.05 1.12
C GLN A 40 43.67 -29.35 -0.21
N THR A 41 42.65 -28.72 -0.79
CA THR A 41 42.77 -27.93 -2.04
C THR A 41 42.48 -26.47 -1.73
N GLU A 42 43.37 -25.55 -2.10
CA GLU A 42 43.10 -24.12 -1.95
C GLU A 42 42.37 -23.54 -3.18
N ILE A 43 41.33 -22.74 -2.93
CA ILE A 43 40.65 -21.92 -3.94
C ILE A 43 40.77 -20.44 -3.59
N ARG A 44 40.81 -19.57 -4.61
CA ARG A 44 40.90 -18.11 -4.45
C ARG A 44 40.06 -17.41 -5.50
N ALA A 45 39.41 -16.30 -5.13
CA ALA A 45 38.58 -15.54 -6.05
C ALA A 45 39.39 -14.94 -7.19
N CYS A 46 38.91 -15.17 -8.42
CA CYS A 46 39.52 -14.67 -9.65
C CYS A 46 38.74 -13.43 -10.12
N ILE A 47 39.04 -12.28 -9.50
CA ILE A 47 38.37 -10.99 -9.75
C ILE A 47 39.45 -9.94 -10.05
N ASP A 48 39.14 -9.00 -10.95
CA ASP A 48 39.98 -7.81 -11.13
C ASP A 48 40.01 -6.96 -9.83
N PRO A 49 41.19 -6.53 -9.35
CA PRO A 49 41.30 -5.76 -8.10
C PRO A 49 40.45 -4.48 -8.04
N ALA A 50 40.18 -3.82 -9.18
CA ALA A 50 39.33 -2.62 -9.24
C ALA A 50 37.83 -2.93 -9.26
N ALA A 51 37.43 -4.20 -9.39
CA ALA A 51 36.07 -4.67 -9.20
C ALA A 51 35.81 -5.15 -7.75
N VAL A 52 36.82 -5.67 -7.04
CA VAL A 52 36.71 -6.19 -5.67
C VAL A 52 36.10 -5.19 -4.68
N ASP A 53 36.59 -3.94 -4.65
CA ASP A 53 36.06 -2.89 -3.76
C ASP A 53 34.69 -2.34 -4.20
N LYS A 54 34.20 -2.71 -5.39
CA LYS A 54 32.85 -2.41 -5.88
C LYS A 54 31.87 -3.54 -5.55
N VAL A 55 32.29 -4.80 -5.72
CA VAL A 55 31.55 -6.01 -5.32
C VAL A 55 31.04 -5.88 -3.87
N THR A 56 31.92 -5.56 -2.92
CA THR A 56 31.54 -5.41 -1.51
C THR A 56 30.59 -4.24 -1.22
N ARG A 57 30.41 -3.28 -2.15
CA ARG A 57 29.42 -2.19 -2.07
C ARG A 57 28.09 -2.54 -2.74
N PHE A 58 28.10 -3.32 -3.82
CA PHE A 58 26.89 -3.80 -4.48
C PHE A 58 26.16 -4.86 -3.63
N PHE A 59 26.87 -5.79 -2.99
CA PHE A 59 26.26 -6.83 -2.16
C PHE A 59 26.07 -6.39 -0.70
N ASN A 60 25.15 -5.44 -0.49
CA ASN A 60 24.55 -5.18 0.83
C ASN A 60 23.19 -5.89 0.93
N ALA A 61 23.19 -7.21 0.72
CA ALA A 61 21.98 -8.02 0.71
C ALA A 61 21.31 -8.07 2.09
N SER A 62 19.98 -8.00 2.13
CA SER A 62 19.19 -8.37 3.30
C SER A 62 19.21 -9.88 3.51
N THR A 63 18.78 -10.34 4.69
CA THR A 63 18.57 -11.77 4.99
C THR A 63 17.61 -12.42 3.99
N GLU A 64 16.58 -11.67 3.55
CA GLU A 64 15.63 -12.11 2.51
C GLU A 64 16.26 -12.23 1.13
N GLN A 65 17.01 -11.21 0.68
CA GLN A 65 17.72 -11.24 -0.62
C GLN A 65 18.78 -12.35 -0.68
N THR A 66 19.43 -12.62 0.46
CA THR A 66 20.39 -13.72 0.59
C THR A 66 19.69 -15.08 0.45
N LEU A 67 18.52 -15.24 1.09
CA LEU A 67 17.69 -16.43 0.92
C LEU A 67 17.18 -16.59 -0.53
N GLN A 68 16.72 -15.51 -1.17
CA GLN A 68 16.25 -15.51 -2.56
C GLN A 68 17.33 -16.00 -3.55
N GLU A 69 18.57 -15.50 -3.46
CA GLU A 69 19.66 -15.98 -4.33
C GLU A 69 20.06 -17.44 -4.05
N ILE A 70 20.11 -17.87 -2.78
CA ILE A 70 20.42 -19.27 -2.44
C ILE A 70 19.32 -20.22 -2.93
N LEU A 71 18.05 -19.86 -2.73
CA LEU A 71 16.89 -20.62 -3.24
C LEU A 71 16.90 -20.69 -4.77
N GLN A 72 17.15 -19.59 -5.48
CA GLN A 72 17.32 -19.66 -6.94
C GLN A 72 18.46 -20.60 -7.36
N ASN A 73 19.56 -20.67 -6.61
CA ASN A 73 20.66 -21.57 -6.94
C ASN A 73 20.33 -23.06 -6.68
N ALA A 74 19.54 -23.36 -5.65
CA ALA A 74 18.94 -24.69 -5.46
C ALA A 74 17.96 -25.06 -6.60
N ARG A 75 17.16 -24.11 -7.08
CA ARG A 75 16.33 -24.30 -8.28
C ARG A 75 17.17 -24.62 -9.52
N ARG A 76 18.31 -23.94 -9.68
CA ARG A 76 19.26 -24.11 -10.81
C ARG A 76 20.08 -25.40 -10.74
N SER A 77 20.31 -25.98 -9.55
CA SER A 77 20.94 -27.30 -9.36
C SER A 77 19.99 -28.46 -9.70
N GLY A 78 18.74 -28.19 -10.06
CA GLY A 78 17.73 -29.22 -10.36
C GLY A 78 17.23 -29.95 -9.13
N ALA A 79 17.28 -29.31 -7.95
CA ALA A 79 16.69 -29.82 -6.71
C ALA A 79 15.19 -30.13 -6.86
N THR A 80 14.70 -31.06 -6.05
CA THR A 80 13.27 -31.38 -5.91
C THR A 80 12.68 -30.87 -4.59
N THR A 81 13.52 -30.57 -3.59
CA THR A 81 13.12 -30.02 -2.30
C THR A 81 14.23 -29.15 -1.70
N VAL A 82 13.88 -28.25 -0.78
CA VAL A 82 14.86 -27.48 0.01
C VAL A 82 14.51 -27.55 1.50
N GLU A 83 15.51 -27.74 2.36
CA GLU A 83 15.38 -27.62 3.81
C GLU A 83 16.07 -26.34 4.31
N ILE A 84 15.37 -25.58 5.16
CA ILE A 84 15.88 -24.41 5.87
C ILE A 84 15.89 -24.73 7.37
N THR A 85 17.06 -24.66 8.00
CA THR A 85 17.24 -24.89 9.44
C THR A 85 17.80 -23.64 10.10
N THR A 86 17.22 -23.25 11.25
CA THR A 86 17.74 -22.23 12.15
C THR A 86 18.57 -22.91 13.24
N GLU A 87 19.89 -22.72 13.21
CA GLU A 87 20.81 -23.36 14.16
C GLU A 87 20.75 -22.71 15.55
N ASP A 88 21.27 -23.39 16.59
CA ASP A 88 21.32 -22.86 17.95
C ASP A 88 22.26 -21.64 18.08
N ASP A 89 23.34 -21.58 17.29
CA ASP A 89 24.26 -20.43 17.19
C ASP A 89 23.70 -19.22 16.40
N GLY A 90 22.51 -19.35 15.80
CA GLY A 90 21.85 -18.29 15.02
C GLY A 90 22.17 -18.27 13.53
N ARG A 91 22.87 -19.26 13.00
CA ARG A 91 23.01 -19.44 11.54
C ARG A 91 21.69 -19.87 10.89
N LEU A 92 21.59 -19.57 9.60
CA LEU A 92 20.65 -20.19 8.68
C LEU A 92 21.40 -21.19 7.81
N SER A 93 20.97 -22.44 7.86
CA SER A 93 21.42 -23.54 6.99
C SER A 93 20.36 -23.83 5.95
N ILE A 94 20.70 -23.71 4.67
CA ILE A 94 19.84 -24.06 3.54
C ILE A 94 20.45 -25.27 2.84
N THR A 95 19.69 -26.36 2.68
CA THR A 95 20.14 -27.61 2.05
C THR A 95 19.25 -27.96 0.86
N ASP A 96 19.83 -28.19 -0.32
CA ASP A 96 19.17 -28.70 -1.53
C ASP A 96 19.57 -30.14 -1.84
N ASP A 97 18.73 -30.88 -2.57
CA ASP A 97 18.95 -32.27 -3.03
C ASP A 97 19.41 -32.37 -4.50
N GLY A 98 19.83 -31.26 -5.11
CA GLY A 98 20.17 -31.18 -6.53
C GLY A 98 21.49 -31.86 -6.92
N THR A 99 22.07 -31.44 -8.05
CA THR A 99 23.29 -32.05 -8.60
C THR A 99 24.53 -31.95 -7.71
N GLY A 100 24.54 -31.01 -6.75
CA GLY A 100 25.78 -30.56 -6.12
C GLY A 100 26.67 -29.76 -7.08
N ILE A 101 27.90 -29.48 -6.65
CA ILE A 101 28.90 -28.66 -7.35
C ILE A 101 30.20 -29.44 -7.50
N ASP A 102 30.57 -29.83 -8.72
CA ASP A 102 31.76 -30.64 -9.02
C ASP A 102 33.08 -29.95 -8.65
N ASP A 103 33.26 -28.70 -9.07
CA ASP A 103 34.47 -27.89 -8.83
C ASP A 103 34.20 -26.81 -7.75
N PRO A 104 34.81 -26.91 -6.55
CA PRO A 104 34.71 -25.87 -5.53
C PRO A 104 35.16 -24.48 -5.99
N ALA A 105 36.11 -24.39 -6.93
CA ALA A 105 36.63 -23.10 -7.41
C ALA A 105 35.55 -22.27 -8.15
N ALA A 106 34.52 -22.93 -8.69
CA ALA A 106 33.36 -22.27 -9.31
C ALA A 106 32.61 -21.34 -8.34
N LEU A 107 32.68 -21.54 -7.02
CA LEU A 107 32.11 -20.65 -6.01
C LEU A 107 32.68 -19.23 -6.05
N LEU A 108 33.96 -19.08 -6.43
CA LEU A 108 34.71 -17.82 -6.40
C LEU A 108 35.10 -17.34 -7.82
N ALA A 109 34.49 -17.94 -8.85
CA ALA A 109 34.73 -17.66 -10.26
C ALA A 109 33.72 -16.62 -10.80
N PHE A 110 33.93 -15.35 -10.46
CA PHE A 110 33.06 -14.24 -10.85
C PHE A 110 32.80 -14.23 -12.38
N GLY A 111 31.53 -14.26 -12.79
CA GLY A 111 31.13 -14.30 -14.20
C GLY A 111 31.38 -15.62 -14.95
N ARG A 112 31.85 -16.68 -14.29
CA ARG A 112 32.08 -18.02 -14.87
C ARG A 112 31.30 -19.12 -14.15
N SER A 113 30.00 -18.91 -13.95
CA SER A 113 29.11 -19.92 -13.37
C SER A 113 28.95 -21.13 -14.28
N ALA A 114 29.19 -22.34 -13.75
CA ALA A 114 29.26 -23.60 -14.51
C ALA A 114 27.88 -24.18 -14.94
N TRP A 115 26.84 -23.35 -15.02
CA TRP A 115 25.48 -23.79 -15.35
C TRP A 115 25.36 -24.40 -16.75
N ALA A 116 24.43 -25.35 -16.90
CA ALA A 116 24.05 -25.94 -18.18
C ALA A 116 23.54 -24.89 -19.18
N ALA A 117 23.67 -25.17 -20.47
CA ALA A 117 23.32 -24.24 -21.54
C ALA A 117 21.85 -23.79 -21.47
N ASP A 118 20.90 -24.70 -21.23
CA ASP A 118 19.48 -24.38 -21.06
C ASP A 118 19.20 -23.36 -19.93
N THR A 119 19.93 -23.46 -18.82
CA THR A 119 19.80 -22.54 -17.68
C THR A 119 20.42 -21.18 -17.99
N ARG A 120 21.58 -21.15 -18.68
CA ARG A 120 22.21 -19.91 -19.12
C ARG A 120 21.32 -19.14 -20.11
N HIS A 121 20.78 -19.83 -21.11
CA HIS A 121 19.88 -19.24 -22.09
C HIS A 121 18.48 -18.91 -21.52
N GLY A 122 18.10 -19.48 -20.37
CA GLY A 122 16.75 -19.35 -19.81
C GLY A 122 16.55 -18.26 -18.75
N GLU A 123 17.61 -17.78 -18.09
CA GLU A 123 17.50 -16.87 -16.93
C GLU A 123 18.56 -15.74 -16.84
N ASP A 124 19.53 -15.67 -17.76
CA ASP A 124 20.79 -14.91 -17.63
C ASP A 124 21.40 -14.92 -16.19
N PRO A 125 21.91 -16.08 -15.74
CA PRO A 125 22.47 -16.22 -14.40
C PRO A 125 23.87 -15.59 -14.30
N ALA A 126 23.90 -14.26 -14.12
CA ALA A 126 25.06 -13.37 -13.98
C ALA A 126 26.22 -13.79 -13.03
N GLY A 127 26.09 -14.93 -12.33
CA GLY A 127 27.19 -15.57 -11.61
C GLY A 127 27.52 -14.97 -10.25
N MET A 128 26.61 -14.18 -9.67
CA MET A 128 26.88 -13.39 -8.46
C MET A 128 26.19 -13.89 -7.18
N GLY A 129 25.31 -14.90 -7.24
CA GLY A 129 24.48 -15.29 -6.07
C GLY A 129 25.27 -15.70 -4.82
N VAL A 130 26.44 -16.33 -4.98
CA VAL A 130 27.35 -16.66 -3.86
C VAL A 130 27.93 -15.40 -3.19
N TYR A 131 28.05 -14.28 -3.91
CA TYR A 131 28.55 -13.00 -3.38
C TYR A 131 27.51 -12.24 -2.53
N ALA A 132 26.25 -12.68 -2.48
CA ALA A 132 25.31 -12.21 -1.44
C ALA A 132 25.87 -12.49 -0.01
N LEU A 133 26.68 -13.55 0.14
CA LEU A 133 27.33 -13.93 1.38
C LEU A 133 28.63 -13.16 1.67
N ALA A 134 29.09 -12.27 0.77
CA ALA A 134 30.43 -11.65 0.85
C ALA A 134 30.66 -10.72 2.06
N ARG A 135 29.62 -10.47 2.87
CA ARG A 135 29.68 -9.70 4.12
C ARG A 135 29.55 -10.56 5.40
N THR A 136 29.47 -11.88 5.28
CA THR A 136 29.35 -12.82 6.42
C THR A 136 30.32 -14.00 6.30
N THR A 137 30.44 -14.78 7.38
CA THR A 137 31.13 -16.07 7.36
C THR A 137 30.13 -17.17 7.03
N ALA A 138 30.33 -17.83 5.89
CA ALA A 138 29.46 -18.91 5.41
C ALA A 138 30.25 -20.21 5.24
N THR A 139 29.69 -21.32 5.69
CA THR A 139 30.17 -22.66 5.39
C THR A 139 29.38 -23.20 4.21
N ILE A 140 30.07 -23.66 3.17
CA ILE A 140 29.43 -24.32 2.02
C ILE A 140 29.95 -25.76 1.97
N ALA A 141 29.04 -26.73 1.95
CA ALA A 141 29.35 -28.14 1.78
C ALA A 141 28.53 -28.72 0.62
N SER A 142 29.15 -29.41 -0.32
CA SER A 142 28.47 -29.96 -1.50
C SER A 142 28.90 -31.40 -1.77
N ARG A 143 27.98 -32.22 -2.30
CA ARG A 143 28.28 -33.54 -2.84
C ARG A 143 27.80 -33.61 -4.29
N PRO A 144 28.72 -33.70 -5.27
CA PRO A 144 28.35 -33.87 -6.67
C PRO A 144 27.64 -35.21 -6.90
N LYS A 145 26.73 -35.24 -7.87
CA LYS A 145 25.90 -36.41 -8.18
C LYS A 145 26.72 -37.60 -8.67
N GLY A 146 26.82 -38.62 -7.83
CA GLY A 146 27.62 -39.83 -8.08
C GLY A 146 29.05 -39.76 -7.54
N ALA A 147 29.45 -38.66 -6.90
CA ALA A 147 30.73 -38.60 -6.20
C ALA A 147 30.70 -39.46 -4.93
N PRO A 148 31.77 -40.24 -4.63
CA PRO A 148 31.79 -41.11 -3.45
C PRO A 148 31.93 -40.35 -2.13
N MET A 149 32.28 -39.07 -2.18
CA MET A 149 32.50 -38.19 -1.04
C MET A 149 32.11 -36.76 -1.44
N GLY A 150 31.68 -35.94 -0.47
CA GLY A 150 31.48 -34.50 -0.69
C GLY A 150 32.66 -33.69 -0.17
N TRP A 151 32.60 -32.38 -0.36
CA TRP A 151 33.59 -31.41 0.12
C TRP A 151 32.94 -30.29 0.93
N GLN A 152 33.74 -29.57 1.71
CA GLN A 152 33.33 -28.38 2.47
C GLN A 152 34.40 -27.30 2.39
N VAL A 153 33.98 -26.03 2.42
CA VAL A 153 34.82 -24.84 2.50
C VAL A 153 34.19 -23.82 3.45
N GLU A 154 35.00 -23.04 4.16
CA GLU A 154 34.55 -21.89 4.95
C GLU A 154 34.96 -20.59 4.25
N LEU A 155 34.00 -19.69 4.07
CA LEU A 155 34.14 -18.44 3.31
C LEU A 155 33.91 -17.22 4.20
N GLU A 156 35.01 -16.56 4.57
CA GLU A 156 35.06 -15.24 5.21
C GLU A 156 35.07 -14.13 4.15
N PRO A 157 34.75 -12.86 4.49
CA PRO A 157 34.80 -11.71 3.57
C PRO A 157 36.12 -11.57 2.77
N ASP A 158 37.27 -11.91 3.36
CA ASP A 158 38.57 -11.85 2.65
C ASP A 158 38.80 -13.01 1.66
N HIS A 159 37.98 -14.08 1.66
CA HIS A 159 37.97 -15.12 0.63
C HIS A 159 37.27 -14.62 -0.65
N TYR A 160 36.09 -13.98 -0.52
CA TYR A 160 35.33 -13.44 -1.67
C TYR A 160 36.08 -12.31 -2.39
N THR A 161 36.87 -11.52 -1.66
CA THR A 161 37.71 -10.45 -2.23
C THR A 161 39.05 -10.95 -2.79
N GLY A 162 39.34 -12.25 -2.71
CA GLY A 162 40.57 -12.86 -3.22
C GLY A 162 41.84 -12.52 -2.43
N ARG A 163 41.72 -11.84 -1.28
CA ARG A 163 42.85 -11.46 -0.41
C ARG A 163 43.43 -12.66 0.31
N LYS A 164 42.57 -13.54 0.83
CA LYS A 164 42.89 -14.81 1.49
C LYS A 164 42.42 -15.97 0.59
N ALA A 165 43.13 -17.10 0.61
CA ALA A 165 42.67 -18.33 -0.06
C ALA A 165 41.82 -19.16 0.91
N ALA A 166 40.80 -19.84 0.40
CA ALA A 166 39.93 -20.71 1.19
C ALA A 166 40.36 -22.17 1.01
N THR A 167 40.53 -22.89 2.11
CA THR A 167 40.90 -24.31 2.11
C THR A 167 39.65 -25.18 1.99
N VAL A 168 39.56 -25.96 0.92
CA VAL A 168 38.55 -27.01 0.74
C VAL A 168 39.03 -28.28 1.45
N VAL A 169 38.10 -28.96 2.13
CA VAL A 169 38.35 -30.21 2.86
C VAL A 169 37.30 -31.28 2.52
N ASP A 170 37.69 -32.55 2.65
CA ASP A 170 36.80 -33.71 2.47
C ASP A 170 35.66 -33.70 3.53
N ALA A 171 34.42 -33.87 3.08
CA ALA A 171 33.21 -33.73 3.89
C ALA A 171 32.24 -34.92 3.78
N ALA A 172 32.32 -35.82 4.77
CA ALA A 172 31.36 -36.91 4.93
C ALA A 172 29.93 -36.40 5.22
N ALA A 173 29.80 -35.26 5.91
CA ALA A 173 28.54 -34.63 6.32
C ALA A 173 27.90 -33.70 5.27
N ALA A 174 28.47 -33.61 4.06
CA ALA A 174 27.82 -32.99 2.91
C ALA A 174 26.52 -33.75 2.53
N PRO A 175 25.58 -33.11 1.82
CA PRO A 175 24.28 -33.71 1.46
C PRO A 175 24.41 -35.07 0.77
N ALA A 176 23.38 -35.92 0.94
CA ALA A 176 23.37 -37.29 0.45
C ALA A 176 22.01 -37.64 -0.17
N PRO A 177 21.95 -38.28 -1.35
CA PRO A 177 23.09 -38.78 -2.15
C PRO A 177 23.89 -37.69 -2.88
N SER A 178 23.29 -36.53 -3.11
CA SER A 178 23.93 -35.33 -3.70
C SER A 178 23.27 -34.06 -3.17
N GLY A 179 23.77 -32.90 -3.57
CA GLY A 179 23.19 -31.58 -3.26
C GLY A 179 24.18 -30.65 -2.56
N THR A 180 23.73 -29.45 -2.18
CA THR A 180 24.55 -28.44 -1.49
C THR A 180 23.89 -27.96 -0.21
N ARG A 181 24.72 -27.64 0.79
CA ARG A 181 24.35 -26.95 2.01
C ARG A 181 25.11 -25.63 2.11
N VAL A 182 24.39 -24.57 2.40
CA VAL A 182 24.92 -23.22 2.64
C VAL A 182 24.49 -22.79 4.03
N SER A 183 25.45 -22.69 4.97
CA SER A 183 25.22 -22.36 6.37
C SER A 183 25.91 -21.04 6.72
N PHE A 184 25.14 -19.96 6.86
CA PHE A 184 25.67 -18.60 7.06
C PHE A 184 25.05 -17.90 8.27
N LEU A 185 25.78 -16.95 8.86
CA LEU A 185 25.25 -16.09 9.91
C LEU A 185 24.57 -14.85 9.28
N PRO A 186 23.27 -14.59 9.48
CA PRO A 186 22.61 -13.42 8.89
C PRO A 186 23.22 -12.08 9.34
N PRO A 187 23.25 -11.02 8.50
CA PRO A 187 23.94 -9.76 8.82
C PRO A 187 23.40 -9.01 10.04
N ASP A 188 22.14 -9.28 10.39
CA ASP A 188 21.39 -8.77 11.53
C ASP A 188 21.57 -9.59 12.82
N ALA A 189 21.99 -10.87 12.73
CA ALA A 189 22.11 -11.81 13.86
C ALA A 189 22.78 -11.22 15.11
N ARG A 190 23.87 -10.47 14.91
CA ARG A 190 24.66 -9.81 15.96
C ARG A 190 23.87 -8.86 16.86
N TRP A 191 22.77 -8.29 16.37
CA TRP A 191 21.89 -7.41 17.15
C TRP A 191 20.92 -8.21 18.04
N HIS A 192 20.49 -9.38 17.56
CA HIS A 192 19.54 -10.26 18.24
C HIS A 192 20.22 -11.22 19.22
N ALA A 193 21.48 -11.59 19.00
CA ALA A 193 22.25 -12.50 19.86
C ALA A 193 22.31 -12.04 21.34
N ARG A 194 22.30 -10.73 21.61
CA ARG A 194 22.26 -10.17 22.98
C ARG A 194 20.95 -10.42 23.74
N ARG A 195 19.92 -10.93 23.05
CA ARG A 195 18.59 -11.25 23.60
C ARG A 195 18.20 -12.72 23.39
N ALA A 196 19.10 -13.54 22.83
CA ALA A 196 18.85 -14.95 22.61
C ALA A 196 18.76 -15.71 23.95
N PRO A 197 18.04 -16.86 24.01
CA PRO A 197 18.02 -17.73 25.18
C PRO A 197 19.42 -18.17 25.62
N ALA A 198 19.58 -18.46 26.91
CA ALA A 198 20.85 -18.94 27.46
C ALA A 198 21.28 -20.28 26.81
N SER A 199 22.57 -20.42 26.52
CA SER A 199 23.14 -21.58 25.84
C SER A 199 22.94 -22.88 26.63
N GLY A 200 21.97 -23.69 26.20
CA GLY A 200 21.63 -24.98 26.80
C GLY A 200 20.34 -25.57 26.25
N ASP A 201 19.32 -24.74 26.03
CA ASP A 201 18.07 -25.15 25.37
C ASP A 201 18.12 -24.85 23.86
N ARG A 202 18.41 -25.89 23.07
CA ARG A 202 18.43 -25.84 21.60
C ARG A 202 17.06 -25.57 20.99
N GLU A 203 15.98 -26.06 21.60
CA GLU A 203 14.64 -25.91 21.03
C GLU A 203 14.14 -24.48 21.25
N ALA A 204 14.42 -23.88 22.41
CA ALA A 204 14.19 -22.45 22.64
C ALA A 204 15.06 -21.56 21.74
N ALA A 205 16.34 -21.90 21.55
CA ALA A 205 17.24 -21.16 20.65
C ALA A 205 16.74 -21.20 19.20
N ALA A 206 16.40 -22.38 18.66
CA ALA A 206 15.85 -22.53 17.31
C ALA A 206 14.50 -21.79 17.15
N LYS A 207 13.60 -21.85 18.15
CA LYS A 207 12.36 -21.07 18.15
C LYS A 207 12.60 -19.57 18.15
N TRP A 208 13.59 -19.08 18.90
CA TRP A 208 13.98 -17.67 18.92
C TRP A 208 14.51 -17.22 17.56
N TRP A 209 15.44 -17.96 16.96
CA TRP A 209 15.99 -17.62 15.65
C TRP A 209 14.97 -17.73 14.52
N LEU A 210 14.04 -18.71 14.59
CA LEU A 210 12.90 -18.79 13.69
C LEU A 210 11.93 -17.59 13.86
N TRP A 211 11.77 -17.04 15.06
CA TRP A 211 11.01 -15.81 15.26
C TRP A 211 11.74 -14.58 14.68
N VAL A 212 13.06 -14.47 14.87
CA VAL A 212 13.88 -13.37 14.32
C VAL A 212 13.85 -13.37 12.77
N TYR A 213 14.13 -14.51 12.14
CA TYR A 213 14.24 -14.61 10.69
C TYR A 213 12.93 -14.96 9.98
N GLY A 214 11.87 -15.32 10.72
CA GLY A 214 10.62 -15.86 10.18
C GLY A 214 9.86 -14.94 9.24
N ASN A 215 10.11 -13.63 9.25
CA ASN A 215 9.57 -12.72 8.23
C ASN A 215 10.33 -12.83 6.91
N ALA A 216 11.67 -12.77 6.94
CA ALA A 216 12.51 -12.93 5.76
C ALA A 216 12.40 -14.34 5.13
N ILE A 217 12.33 -15.38 5.97
CA ILE A 217 12.09 -16.75 5.51
C ILE A 217 10.72 -16.85 4.82
N ARG A 218 9.64 -16.40 5.47
CA ARG A 218 8.29 -16.46 4.86
C ARG A 218 8.21 -15.66 3.56
N ALA A 219 8.81 -14.47 3.49
CA ALA A 219 8.86 -13.68 2.27
C ALA A 219 9.58 -14.43 1.13
N ALA A 220 10.78 -14.97 1.40
CA ALA A 220 11.58 -15.68 0.40
C ALA A 220 10.97 -17.01 -0.08
N VAL A 221 10.21 -17.74 0.76
CA VAL A 221 9.57 -19.01 0.36
C VAL A 221 8.16 -18.83 -0.23
N ARG A 222 7.49 -17.70 0.00
CA ARG A 222 6.04 -17.51 -0.24
C ARG A 222 5.59 -17.98 -1.63
N TYR A 223 6.35 -17.63 -2.66
CA TYR A 223 6.04 -17.94 -4.07
C TYR A 223 7.12 -18.80 -4.76
N TYR A 224 8.01 -19.41 -3.96
CA TYR A 224 9.10 -20.24 -4.45
C TYR A 224 8.57 -21.60 -4.97
N PRO A 225 8.95 -22.05 -6.19
CA PRO A 225 8.25 -23.14 -6.88
C PRO A 225 8.60 -24.56 -6.44
N LEU A 226 9.66 -24.77 -5.64
CA LEU A 226 9.98 -26.09 -5.09
C LEU A 226 9.47 -26.21 -3.64
N PRO A 227 9.05 -27.41 -3.18
CA PRO A 227 8.74 -27.66 -1.77
C PRO A 227 9.86 -27.21 -0.83
N VAL A 228 9.48 -26.51 0.25
CA VAL A 228 10.40 -26.11 1.32
C VAL A 228 9.97 -26.70 2.67
N THR A 229 10.93 -27.22 3.44
CA THR A 229 10.79 -27.45 4.88
C THR A 229 11.54 -26.38 5.68
N ILE A 230 11.00 -26.00 6.83
CA ILE A 230 11.59 -25.08 7.80
C ILE A 230 11.62 -25.80 9.15
N ASN A 231 12.81 -26.07 9.69
CA ASN A 231 13.01 -26.86 10.91
C ASN A 231 12.19 -28.17 10.91
N GLY A 232 12.27 -28.94 9.81
CA GLY A 232 11.53 -30.21 9.62
C GLY A 232 10.01 -30.09 9.38
N LYS A 233 9.42 -28.89 9.39
CA LYS A 233 7.99 -28.67 9.08
C LYS A 233 7.82 -28.11 7.66
N ARG A 234 6.79 -28.53 6.93
CA ARG A 234 6.51 -27.97 5.59
C ARG A 234 6.16 -26.47 5.69
N ALA A 235 6.71 -25.66 4.78
CA ALA A 235 6.45 -24.23 4.70
C ALA A 235 5.05 -23.91 4.12
N GLU A 236 4.48 -22.79 4.56
CA GLU A 236 3.22 -22.23 4.04
C GLU A 236 3.46 -21.46 2.73
N GLN A 237 3.66 -22.20 1.65
CA GLN A 237 3.86 -21.68 0.29
C GLN A 237 2.51 -21.45 -0.41
N GLN A 238 2.45 -20.44 -1.29
CA GLN A 238 1.25 -20.00 -2.02
C GLN A 238 1.50 -20.04 -3.54
N GLU A 239 0.47 -20.38 -4.32
CA GLU A 239 0.52 -20.14 -5.78
C GLU A 239 0.44 -18.64 -6.06
N PHE A 240 1.41 -18.07 -6.79
CA PHE A 240 1.43 -16.65 -7.13
C PHE A 240 0.19 -16.18 -7.92
N LEU A 241 -0.41 -17.08 -8.70
CA LEU A 241 -1.64 -16.86 -9.47
C LEU A 241 -2.84 -17.62 -8.90
N GLY A 242 -2.73 -18.12 -7.66
CA GLY A 242 -3.69 -19.05 -7.05
C GLY A 242 -5.14 -18.65 -7.24
N GLU A 243 -5.45 -17.42 -6.81
CA GLU A 243 -6.78 -16.81 -6.78
C GLU A 243 -7.15 -16.04 -8.07
N ALA A 244 -6.39 -16.20 -9.16
CA ALA A 244 -6.66 -15.49 -10.42
C ALA A 244 -7.94 -16.01 -11.09
N LEU A 245 -8.89 -15.11 -11.35
CA LEU A 245 -10.17 -15.38 -12.04
C LEU A 245 -9.95 -16.01 -13.43
N TYR A 246 -8.97 -15.47 -14.15
CA TYR A 246 -8.60 -15.92 -15.50
C TYR A 246 -7.09 -16.07 -15.59
N ARG A 247 -6.61 -17.16 -16.22
CA ARG A 247 -5.18 -17.41 -16.46
C ARG A 247 -4.92 -17.66 -17.95
N ARG A 248 -3.92 -17.00 -18.54
CA ARG A 248 -3.51 -17.17 -19.94
C ARG A 248 -2.00 -17.37 -20.07
N ARG A 249 -1.55 -18.24 -20.98
CA ARG A 249 -0.12 -18.47 -21.26
C ARG A 249 0.34 -17.67 -22.48
N TRP A 250 1.54 -17.09 -22.40
CA TRP A 250 2.16 -16.30 -23.47
C TRP A 250 3.68 -16.33 -23.34
N ARG A 251 4.41 -16.72 -24.41
CA ARG A 251 5.90 -16.78 -24.46
C ARG A 251 6.60 -17.36 -23.22
N GLY A 252 6.03 -18.41 -22.61
CA GLY A 252 6.60 -19.04 -21.41
C GLY A 252 6.37 -18.27 -20.10
N LEU A 253 5.50 -17.27 -20.12
CA LEU A 253 4.87 -16.63 -18.96
C LEU A 253 3.43 -17.14 -18.79
N GLU A 254 2.93 -17.08 -17.56
CA GLU A 254 1.52 -17.28 -17.21
C GLU A 254 0.99 -15.97 -16.61
N ILE A 255 -0.05 -15.41 -17.20
CA ILE A 255 -0.66 -14.13 -16.81
C ILE A 255 -1.99 -14.45 -16.12
N GLY A 256 -2.11 -14.13 -14.83
CA GLY A 256 -3.34 -14.26 -14.05
C GLY A 256 -4.00 -12.90 -13.85
N VAL A 257 -5.33 -12.82 -13.97
CA VAL A 257 -6.13 -11.60 -13.82
C VAL A 257 -6.96 -11.63 -12.53
N PHE A 258 -7.08 -10.47 -11.90
CA PHE A 258 -7.76 -10.23 -10.63
C PHE A 258 -8.58 -8.93 -10.75
N ASP A 259 -9.73 -8.86 -10.07
CA ASP A 259 -10.64 -7.70 -10.05
C ASP A 259 -10.52 -6.85 -8.78
N THR A 260 -9.69 -7.28 -7.82
CA THR A 260 -9.52 -6.67 -6.49
C THR A 260 -8.63 -5.43 -6.50
N GLU A 261 -8.75 -4.60 -5.46
CA GLU A 261 -7.91 -3.40 -5.30
C GLU A 261 -6.41 -3.74 -5.23
N THR A 262 -5.63 -3.05 -6.08
CA THR A 262 -4.18 -3.18 -6.13
C THR A 262 -3.54 -2.43 -4.96
N HIS A 263 -3.14 -3.16 -3.93
CA HIS A 263 -2.44 -2.57 -2.79
C HIS A 263 -1.08 -1.97 -3.23
N CYS A 264 -0.73 -0.81 -2.67
CA CYS A 264 0.54 -0.17 -2.97
C CYS A 264 1.70 -1.02 -2.43
N GLY A 265 2.74 -1.21 -3.25
CA GLY A 265 3.92 -2.00 -2.89
C GLY A 265 3.83 -3.51 -3.16
N GLU A 266 2.66 -4.08 -3.46
CA GLU A 266 2.60 -5.52 -3.79
C GLU A 266 3.40 -5.88 -5.07
N PRO A 267 4.05 -7.07 -5.10
CA PRO A 267 4.69 -7.60 -6.30
C PRO A 267 3.64 -8.17 -7.28
N ASN A 268 3.93 -8.06 -8.57
CA ASN A 268 3.06 -8.50 -9.66
C ASN A 268 3.80 -9.30 -10.75
N LEU A 269 5.10 -9.56 -10.58
CA LEU A 269 5.87 -10.55 -11.34
C LEU A 269 6.54 -11.53 -10.37
N ASN A 270 6.42 -12.84 -10.59
CA ASN A 270 7.18 -13.86 -9.86
C ASN A 270 8.24 -14.49 -10.77
N PHE A 271 9.50 -14.10 -10.59
CA PHE A 271 10.64 -14.74 -11.24
C PHE A 271 11.10 -15.93 -10.38
N HIS A 272 10.40 -17.06 -10.49
CA HIS A 272 10.74 -18.33 -9.84
C HIS A 272 10.93 -18.26 -8.31
N GLY A 273 10.09 -17.48 -7.61
CA GLY A 273 10.17 -17.20 -6.17
C GLY A 273 10.69 -15.80 -5.84
N HIS A 274 11.39 -15.17 -6.79
CA HIS A 274 11.79 -13.77 -6.68
C HIS A 274 10.65 -12.87 -7.15
N ALA A 275 9.77 -12.52 -6.21
CA ALA A 275 8.58 -11.72 -6.48
C ALA A 275 8.92 -10.21 -6.47
N ILE A 276 8.82 -9.58 -7.64
CA ILE A 276 9.13 -8.16 -7.84
C ILE A 276 7.92 -7.38 -8.36
N ARG A 277 8.02 -6.05 -8.32
CA ARG A 277 7.02 -5.13 -8.86
C ARG A 277 7.49 -4.57 -10.19
N MET A 278 6.61 -4.60 -11.18
CA MET A 278 6.76 -3.95 -12.48
C MET A 278 5.53 -3.11 -12.81
N GLU A 279 5.67 -2.20 -13.77
CA GLU A 279 4.52 -1.45 -14.29
C GLU A 279 3.67 -2.37 -15.20
N ILE A 280 2.46 -2.70 -14.76
CA ILE A 280 1.44 -3.45 -15.51
C ILE A 280 0.21 -2.53 -15.62
N PRO A 281 -0.42 -2.42 -16.80
CA PRO A 281 -1.63 -1.61 -16.94
C PRO A 281 -2.78 -2.20 -16.10
N THR A 282 -3.42 -1.36 -15.30
CA THR A 282 -4.73 -1.65 -14.71
C THR A 282 -5.86 -1.21 -15.64
N VAL A 283 -7.04 -1.80 -15.45
CA VAL A 283 -8.26 -1.44 -16.19
C VAL A 283 -9.39 -1.18 -15.19
N PRO A 284 -9.82 0.07 -14.99
CA PRO A 284 -10.93 0.38 -14.11
C PRO A 284 -12.27 -0.04 -14.74
N THR A 285 -13.14 -0.64 -13.94
CA THR A 285 -14.55 -0.87 -14.26
C THR A 285 -15.41 0.24 -13.65
N LEU A 286 -16.73 0.04 -13.60
CA LEU A 286 -17.64 0.96 -12.91
C LEU A 286 -17.55 0.86 -11.38
N LEU A 287 -17.11 -0.29 -10.83
CA LEU A 287 -17.09 -0.58 -9.39
C LEU A 287 -15.72 -0.98 -8.82
N THR A 288 -14.88 -1.69 -9.60
CA THR A 288 -13.58 -2.24 -9.15
C THR A 288 -12.44 -1.93 -10.12
N GLN A 289 -11.20 -2.31 -9.79
CA GLN A 289 -10.05 -2.16 -10.68
C GLN A 289 -9.42 -3.51 -11.03
N TRP A 290 -9.46 -3.85 -12.31
CA TRP A 290 -8.89 -5.09 -12.82
C TRP A 290 -7.40 -4.94 -13.09
N HIS A 291 -6.62 -5.96 -12.73
CA HIS A 291 -5.17 -5.97 -12.85
C HIS A 291 -4.65 -7.38 -13.15
N ALA A 292 -3.39 -7.48 -13.56
CA ALA A 292 -2.72 -8.76 -13.79
C ALA A 292 -1.51 -8.96 -12.88
N ARG A 293 -1.25 -10.22 -12.54
CA ARG A 293 0.03 -10.70 -11.99
C ARG A 293 0.59 -11.77 -12.94
N ILE A 294 1.91 -11.92 -12.99
CA ILE A 294 2.62 -12.72 -14.00
C ILE A 294 3.56 -13.72 -13.31
N ASP A 295 3.42 -15.02 -13.59
CA ASP A 295 4.35 -16.06 -13.14
C ASP A 295 5.27 -16.51 -14.28
N VAL A 296 6.58 -16.50 -14.02
CA VAL A 296 7.59 -16.88 -15.02
C VAL A 296 7.76 -18.39 -15.02
N ARG A 297 7.49 -19.05 -16.18
CA ARG A 297 7.68 -20.51 -16.34
C ARG A 297 8.99 -20.84 -17.07
N ARG A 298 9.24 -20.23 -18.23
CA ARG A 298 10.50 -20.25 -18.99
C ARG A 298 10.49 -19.15 -20.06
N CYS A 299 10.94 -17.95 -19.73
CA CYS A 299 10.89 -16.78 -20.63
C CYS A 299 12.28 -16.13 -20.78
N PRO A 300 13.07 -16.51 -21.81
CA PRO A 300 14.43 -16.01 -21.99
C PRO A 300 14.49 -14.54 -22.46
N GLU A 301 13.37 -14.00 -22.97
CA GLU A 301 13.22 -12.60 -23.39
C GLU A 301 13.01 -11.63 -22.19
N LEU A 302 12.87 -12.16 -20.96
CA LEU A 302 12.60 -11.39 -19.75
C LEU A 302 13.88 -11.15 -18.95
N GLU A 303 14.56 -10.04 -19.24
CA GLU A 303 15.79 -9.62 -18.54
C GLU A 303 15.48 -8.79 -17.28
N LEU A 304 16.26 -9.01 -16.21
CA LEU A 304 16.19 -8.23 -14.96
C LEU A 304 17.42 -7.34 -14.77
N VAL A 305 17.23 -6.14 -14.24
CA VAL A 305 18.28 -5.13 -14.10
C VAL A 305 19.36 -5.61 -13.11
N LEU A 306 20.57 -5.82 -13.62
CA LEU A 306 21.74 -6.21 -12.83
C LEU A 306 22.33 -4.99 -12.07
N PRO A 307 22.92 -5.18 -10.87
CA PRO A 307 23.14 -6.46 -10.20
C PRO A 307 21.98 -6.93 -9.30
N ALA A 308 21.04 -6.05 -8.96
CA ALA A 308 20.09 -6.29 -7.87
C ALA A 308 18.85 -7.12 -8.25
N ARG A 309 18.52 -7.22 -9.55
CA ARG A 309 17.36 -7.98 -10.08
C ARG A 309 15.99 -7.55 -9.50
N GLN A 310 15.86 -6.32 -9.03
CA GLN A 310 14.60 -5.82 -8.44
C GLN A 310 13.66 -5.16 -9.47
N GLU A 311 14.15 -4.94 -10.68
CA GLU A 311 13.46 -4.25 -11.79
C GLU A 311 13.62 -5.05 -13.09
N ILE A 312 12.72 -4.85 -14.05
CA ILE A 312 12.79 -5.44 -15.40
C ILE A 312 13.51 -4.48 -16.35
N VAL A 313 14.35 -5.01 -17.25
CA VAL A 313 14.97 -4.21 -18.31
C VAL A 313 13.90 -3.67 -19.28
N GLN A 314 13.80 -2.36 -19.38
CA GLN A 314 12.83 -1.71 -20.27
C GLN A 314 13.23 -1.89 -21.74
N SER A 315 12.39 -2.62 -22.47
CA SER A 315 12.70 -3.17 -23.80
C SER A 315 11.44 -3.23 -24.65
N ASP A 316 11.56 -3.64 -25.92
CA ASP A 316 10.37 -3.92 -26.73
C ASP A 316 9.63 -5.18 -26.25
N PHE A 317 10.28 -6.06 -25.47
CA PHE A 317 9.60 -7.17 -24.80
C PHE A 317 8.75 -6.68 -23.61
N SER A 318 9.24 -5.77 -22.76
CA SER A 318 8.45 -5.25 -21.63
C SER A 318 7.18 -4.53 -22.11
N LYS A 319 7.26 -3.78 -23.22
CA LYS A 319 6.10 -3.16 -23.89
C LYS A 319 5.11 -4.20 -24.43
N GLN A 320 5.61 -5.25 -25.10
CA GLN A 320 4.77 -6.36 -25.59
C GLN A 320 4.06 -7.09 -24.44
N LEU A 321 4.74 -7.27 -23.30
CA LEU A 321 4.18 -7.88 -22.10
C LEU A 321 3.10 -7.01 -21.44
N GLN A 322 3.29 -5.69 -21.35
CA GLN A 322 2.26 -4.77 -20.87
C GLN A 322 1.01 -4.80 -21.76
N GLU A 323 1.18 -4.78 -23.08
CA GLU A 323 0.07 -4.83 -24.04
C GLU A 323 -0.65 -6.19 -24.04
N GLU A 324 0.06 -7.30 -23.86
CA GLU A 324 -0.56 -8.61 -23.70
C GLU A 324 -1.27 -8.79 -22.35
N ALA A 325 -0.71 -8.23 -21.27
CA ALA A 325 -1.38 -8.17 -19.98
C ALA A 325 -2.70 -7.38 -20.09
N ARG A 326 -2.68 -6.22 -20.77
CA ARG A 326 -3.89 -5.44 -21.08
C ARG A 326 -4.93 -6.27 -21.83
N LYS A 327 -4.53 -6.95 -22.91
CA LYS A 327 -5.43 -7.83 -23.69
C LYS A 327 -5.98 -8.99 -22.87
N THR A 328 -5.17 -9.56 -22.00
CA THR A 328 -5.58 -10.65 -21.10
C THR A 328 -6.59 -10.17 -20.06
N ILE A 329 -6.43 -8.95 -19.51
CA ILE A 329 -7.43 -8.33 -18.62
C ILE A 329 -8.76 -8.10 -19.36
N LEU A 330 -8.71 -7.50 -20.57
CA LEU A 330 -9.93 -7.27 -21.37
C LEU A 330 -10.63 -8.58 -21.77
N GLN A 331 -9.89 -9.64 -22.06
CA GLN A 331 -10.45 -10.98 -22.31
C GLN A 331 -11.15 -11.54 -21.07
N ALA A 332 -10.52 -11.44 -19.89
CA ALA A 332 -11.12 -11.88 -18.62
C ALA A 332 -12.41 -11.11 -18.31
N MET A 333 -12.41 -9.78 -18.51
CA MET A 333 -13.60 -8.94 -18.38
C MET A 333 -14.74 -9.36 -19.33
N GLY A 334 -14.41 -9.86 -20.52
CA GLY A 334 -15.39 -10.39 -21.48
C GLY A 334 -15.97 -11.75 -21.09
N VAL A 335 -15.18 -12.59 -20.42
CA VAL A 335 -15.62 -13.90 -19.89
C VAL A 335 -16.52 -13.73 -18.66
N GLU A 336 -16.11 -12.90 -17.71
CA GLU A 336 -16.85 -12.61 -16.47
C GLU A 336 -17.96 -11.55 -16.65
N ALA A 337 -18.21 -11.10 -17.89
CA ALA A 337 -19.21 -10.09 -18.25
C ALA A 337 -19.14 -8.79 -17.41
N ALA A 338 -17.93 -8.29 -17.16
CA ALA A 338 -17.69 -7.11 -16.32
C ALA A 338 -18.11 -5.80 -17.00
N GLU A 339 -18.92 -4.98 -16.32
CA GLU A 339 -19.35 -3.66 -16.83
C GLU A 339 -18.20 -2.64 -16.83
N ALA A 340 -17.81 -2.18 -18.02
CA ALA A 340 -16.71 -1.24 -18.21
C ALA A 340 -17.20 0.18 -18.58
N GLY A 341 -16.38 1.20 -18.29
CA GLY A 341 -16.59 2.53 -18.85
C GLY A 341 -16.39 2.54 -20.37
N TYR A 342 -17.05 3.45 -21.09
CA TYR A 342 -17.09 3.48 -22.55
C TYR A 342 -15.69 3.50 -23.19
N ARG A 343 -14.74 4.26 -22.63
CA ARG A 343 -13.33 4.32 -23.10
C ARG A 343 -12.57 2.99 -22.98
N VAL A 344 -13.06 2.04 -22.18
CA VAL A 344 -12.51 0.68 -22.05
C VAL A 344 -13.24 -0.27 -23.01
N PHE A 345 -14.57 -0.18 -23.08
CA PHE A 345 -15.41 -0.90 -24.03
C PHE A 345 -15.01 -0.64 -25.49
N ASP A 346 -14.77 0.61 -25.85
CA ASP A 346 -14.36 0.99 -27.21
C ASP A 346 -12.99 0.40 -27.56
N LYS A 347 -12.02 0.44 -26.63
CA LYS A 347 -10.70 -0.16 -26.82
C LYS A 347 -10.72 -1.69 -26.85
N ALA A 348 -11.65 -2.32 -26.14
CA ALA A 348 -11.88 -3.76 -26.26
C ALA A 348 -12.46 -4.10 -27.64
N ARG A 349 -13.43 -3.32 -28.13
CA ARG A 349 -14.00 -3.42 -29.47
C ARG A 349 -12.95 -3.24 -30.57
N GLU A 350 -12.07 -2.22 -30.46
CA GLU A 350 -10.91 -2.04 -31.35
C GLU A 350 -9.97 -3.26 -31.35
N ALA A 351 -9.77 -3.89 -30.20
CA ALA A 351 -8.96 -5.09 -30.03
C ALA A 351 -9.69 -6.40 -30.44
N GLY A 352 -10.93 -6.33 -30.95
CA GLY A 352 -11.73 -7.50 -31.32
C GLY A 352 -12.30 -8.29 -30.14
N ILE A 353 -12.31 -7.71 -28.94
CA ILE A 353 -12.79 -8.31 -27.69
C ILE A 353 -14.20 -7.78 -27.39
N ALA A 354 -15.18 -8.68 -27.32
CA ALA A 354 -16.53 -8.33 -26.91
C ALA A 354 -16.60 -8.16 -25.38
N LEU A 355 -16.96 -6.95 -24.93
CA LEU A 355 -17.43 -6.68 -23.57
C LEU A 355 -18.95 -6.44 -23.59
N PRO A 356 -19.68 -6.70 -22.50
CA PRO A 356 -21.07 -6.31 -22.40
C PRO A 356 -21.23 -4.79 -22.40
N ILE A 357 -22.34 -4.31 -22.96
CA ILE A 357 -22.80 -2.94 -22.73
C ILE A 357 -23.40 -2.92 -21.30
N PRO A 358 -22.97 -2.00 -20.41
CA PRO A 358 -23.52 -1.88 -19.07
C PRO A 358 -25.03 -1.67 -19.10
N ALA A 359 -25.73 -2.27 -18.13
CA ALA A 359 -27.15 -2.06 -17.96
C ALA A 359 -27.46 -0.57 -17.71
N PRO A 360 -28.63 -0.07 -18.16
CA PRO A 360 -29.04 1.31 -17.92
C PRO A 360 -29.42 1.50 -16.45
N ALA A 361 -28.41 1.65 -15.59
CA ALA A 361 -28.53 1.84 -14.16
C ALA A 361 -27.47 2.84 -13.66
N LEU A 362 -27.86 3.75 -12.76
CA LEU A 362 -27.02 4.81 -12.21
C LEU A 362 -27.25 4.96 -10.71
N CYS A 363 -26.33 5.64 -10.02
CA CYS A 363 -26.52 5.99 -8.62
C CYS A 363 -27.59 7.09 -8.53
N PRO A 364 -28.66 6.95 -7.74
CA PRO A 364 -29.59 8.04 -7.46
C PRO A 364 -28.82 9.25 -6.92
N TRP A 365 -29.18 10.46 -7.34
CA TRP A 365 -28.52 11.66 -6.84
C TRP A 365 -28.86 11.85 -5.36
N GLU A 366 -27.84 12.05 -4.53
CA GLU A 366 -27.99 12.40 -3.12
C GLU A 366 -27.14 13.64 -2.80
N PRO A 367 -27.69 14.60 -2.04
CA PRO A 367 -27.02 15.86 -1.79
C PRO A 367 -25.82 15.65 -0.85
N GLN A 368 -24.65 16.10 -1.26
CA GLN A 368 -23.46 16.11 -0.43
C GLN A 368 -23.65 17.01 0.80
N THR A 369 -22.97 16.66 1.89
CA THR A 369 -22.83 17.54 3.05
C THR A 369 -21.57 18.39 2.89
N ALA A 370 -21.41 19.44 3.70
CA ALA A 370 -20.16 20.19 3.81
C ALA A 370 -19.04 19.41 4.55
N ARG A 371 -19.28 18.16 4.94
CA ARG A 371 -18.37 17.34 5.76
C ARG A 371 -17.40 16.57 4.87
N TRP A 372 -16.14 17.01 4.80
CA TRP A 372 -15.16 16.54 3.80
C TRP A 372 -14.83 15.04 3.86
N ASP A 373 -15.03 14.38 5.00
CA ASP A 373 -14.83 12.94 5.20
C ASP A 373 -16.07 12.08 4.85
N GLN A 374 -17.22 12.70 4.54
CA GLN A 374 -18.43 12.00 4.10
C GLN A 374 -18.46 11.83 2.58
N GLN A 375 -17.71 10.85 2.08
CA GLN A 375 -17.80 10.42 0.69
C GLN A 375 -19.19 9.80 0.38
N ARG A 376 -19.82 10.22 -0.73
CA ARG A 376 -21.11 9.64 -1.19
C ARG A 376 -20.92 8.15 -1.53
N ASP A 377 -21.80 7.28 -1.04
CA ASP A 377 -21.85 5.89 -1.50
C ASP A 377 -22.35 5.84 -2.96
N ARG A 378 -21.48 5.40 -3.86
CA ARG A 378 -21.75 5.25 -5.30
C ARG A 378 -21.83 3.78 -5.74
N SER A 379 -22.05 2.86 -4.80
CA SER A 379 -22.32 1.44 -5.09
C SER A 379 -23.80 1.17 -5.43
N ALA A 380 -24.72 1.93 -4.85
CA ALA A 380 -26.17 1.68 -4.85
C ALA A 380 -26.90 2.07 -6.16
N ARG A 381 -26.48 1.50 -7.30
CA ARG A 381 -27.04 1.77 -8.64
C ARG A 381 -28.50 1.27 -8.76
N ARG A 382 -29.35 2.01 -9.49
CA ARG A 382 -30.76 1.67 -9.77
C ARG A 382 -31.08 1.84 -11.27
N PRO A 383 -31.99 1.04 -11.85
CA PRO A 383 -32.38 1.18 -13.26
C PRO A 383 -32.93 2.57 -13.59
N VAL A 384 -32.50 3.14 -14.70
CA VAL A 384 -32.91 4.48 -15.17
C VAL A 384 -33.92 4.40 -16.32
N ARG A 385 -34.68 5.48 -16.53
CA ARG A 385 -35.64 5.63 -17.63
C ARG A 385 -35.17 6.70 -18.61
N PRO A 386 -35.56 6.65 -19.91
CA PRO A 386 -35.25 7.70 -20.88
C PRO A 386 -35.78 9.12 -20.54
N THR A 387 -36.67 9.23 -19.55
CA THR A 387 -37.20 10.50 -19.04
C THR A 387 -36.36 11.14 -17.94
N ASP A 388 -35.55 10.32 -17.25
CA ASP A 388 -34.77 10.68 -16.07
C ASP A 388 -33.66 11.69 -16.41
N LEU A 389 -33.10 12.30 -15.37
CA LEU A 389 -32.11 13.35 -15.46
C LEU A 389 -30.81 12.98 -14.75
N LEU A 390 -29.69 13.41 -15.33
CA LEU A 390 -28.37 13.42 -14.74
C LEU A 390 -28.16 14.75 -14.01
N MET A 391 -27.61 14.71 -12.79
CA MET A 391 -27.04 15.89 -12.16
C MET A 391 -25.63 16.12 -12.71
N ASP A 392 -25.52 17.06 -13.65
CA ASP A 392 -24.28 17.45 -14.36
C ASP A 392 -23.84 18.88 -13.97
N ALA A 393 -24.61 19.54 -13.10
CA ALA A 393 -24.30 20.85 -12.55
C ALA A 393 -23.34 20.69 -11.37
N HIS A 394 -22.19 21.35 -11.41
CA HIS A 394 -21.35 21.52 -10.23
C HIS A 394 -22.04 22.51 -9.28
N LEU A 395 -22.50 21.98 -8.14
CA LEU A 395 -23.20 22.69 -7.07
C LEU A 395 -22.42 22.51 -5.76
N ASP A 396 -22.46 23.51 -4.89
CA ASP A 396 -21.89 23.42 -3.54
C ASP A 396 -22.85 22.65 -2.61
N ALA A 397 -22.37 22.20 -1.44
CA ALA A 397 -23.21 21.49 -0.45
C ALA A 397 -24.50 22.27 -0.12
N SER A 398 -24.40 23.59 0.09
CA SER A 398 -25.55 24.46 0.36
C SER A 398 -26.60 24.50 -0.76
N ASP A 399 -26.21 24.36 -2.03
CA ASP A 399 -27.13 24.30 -3.17
C ASP A 399 -27.75 22.90 -3.33
N GLU A 400 -26.94 21.84 -3.20
CA GLU A 400 -27.45 20.47 -3.29
C GLU A 400 -28.46 20.18 -2.17
N GLN A 401 -28.17 20.59 -0.93
CA GLN A 401 -29.10 20.46 0.20
C GLN A 401 -30.38 21.29 0.00
N LEU A 402 -30.27 22.54 -0.45
CA LEU A 402 -31.41 23.39 -0.78
C LEU A 402 -32.28 22.80 -1.91
N LEU A 403 -31.65 22.24 -2.94
CA LEU A 403 -32.34 21.54 -4.02
C LEU A 403 -33.05 20.28 -3.51
N ALA A 404 -32.40 19.50 -2.65
CA ALA A 404 -33.02 18.30 -2.05
C ALA A 404 -34.22 18.64 -1.17
N HIS A 405 -34.20 19.76 -0.46
CA HIS A 405 -35.34 20.31 0.28
C HIS A 405 -36.49 20.72 -0.65
N ALA A 406 -36.22 21.49 -1.71
CA ALA A 406 -37.24 21.87 -2.70
C ALA A 406 -37.81 20.67 -3.49
N LEU A 407 -37.05 19.57 -3.58
CA LEU A 407 -37.49 18.30 -4.16
C LEU A 407 -38.23 17.39 -3.16
N LYS A 408 -38.31 17.72 -1.86
CA LYS A 408 -38.92 16.89 -0.81
C LYS A 408 -40.41 16.62 -1.13
N GLY A 409 -40.76 15.35 -1.33
CA GLY A 409 -42.10 14.92 -1.73
C GLY A 409 -42.44 15.01 -3.23
N THR A 410 -41.55 15.56 -4.07
CA THR A 410 -41.73 15.56 -5.53
C THR A 410 -41.44 14.18 -6.15
N GLN A 411 -42.06 13.89 -7.31
CA GLN A 411 -41.67 12.72 -8.12
C GLN A 411 -40.24 12.89 -8.66
N LEU A 412 -39.89 14.10 -9.09
CA LEU A 412 -38.59 14.46 -9.67
C LEU A 412 -37.39 14.07 -8.78
N ARG A 413 -37.55 14.09 -7.45
CA ARG A 413 -36.52 13.61 -6.50
C ARG A 413 -36.03 12.19 -6.78
N ARG A 414 -36.87 11.35 -7.38
CA ARG A 414 -36.61 9.93 -7.70
C ARG A 414 -36.14 9.71 -9.15
N GLU A 415 -36.12 10.76 -9.95
CA GLU A 415 -35.82 10.75 -11.39
C GLU A 415 -34.48 11.46 -11.70
N ILE A 416 -33.73 11.87 -10.67
CA ILE A 416 -32.39 12.46 -10.79
C ILE A 416 -31.34 11.46 -10.29
N HIS A 417 -30.31 11.24 -11.10
CA HIS A 417 -29.17 10.35 -10.84
C HIS A 417 -27.85 11.14 -10.91
N ASP A 418 -26.80 10.69 -10.21
CA ASP A 418 -25.45 11.24 -10.33
C ASP A 418 -24.91 11.03 -11.77
N ALA A 419 -24.25 12.04 -12.34
CA ALA A 419 -23.51 11.87 -13.59
C ALA A 419 -22.23 11.03 -13.38
N ASP A 420 -21.91 10.18 -14.36
CA ASP A 420 -20.70 9.34 -14.38
C ASP A 420 -20.06 9.44 -15.76
N THR A 421 -19.05 10.29 -15.88
CA THR A 421 -18.33 10.57 -17.14
C THR A 421 -17.59 9.35 -17.70
N ARG A 422 -17.51 8.23 -16.95
CA ARG A 422 -17.01 6.96 -17.45
C ARG A 422 -17.97 6.32 -18.46
N LEU A 423 -19.24 6.72 -18.50
CA LEU A 423 -20.28 6.17 -19.39
C LEU A 423 -20.50 6.97 -20.68
N GLU A 424 -19.89 8.15 -20.82
CA GLU A 424 -20.07 9.03 -21.98
C GLU A 424 -19.59 8.35 -23.27
N GLY A 425 -20.49 8.27 -24.26
CA GLY A 425 -20.33 7.48 -25.49
C GLY A 425 -21.25 6.24 -25.56
N TYR A 426 -21.83 5.77 -24.44
CA TYR A 426 -22.89 4.77 -24.49
C TYR A 426 -24.22 5.43 -24.91
N GLU A 427 -24.82 4.91 -25.98
CA GLU A 427 -26.05 5.46 -26.57
C GLU A 427 -27.17 5.67 -25.55
N TRP A 428 -27.40 4.72 -24.63
CA TRP A 428 -28.46 4.85 -23.62
C TRP A 428 -28.19 5.96 -22.60
N TYR A 429 -26.92 6.28 -22.34
CA TYR A 429 -26.48 7.28 -21.37
C TYR A 429 -26.50 8.68 -21.98
N ASP A 430 -25.99 8.81 -23.21
CA ASP A 430 -25.91 10.10 -23.92
C ASP A 430 -27.29 10.66 -24.32
N HIS A 431 -28.33 9.81 -24.37
CA HIS A 431 -29.73 10.22 -24.58
C HIS A 431 -30.42 10.78 -23.31
N LEU A 432 -29.84 10.64 -22.12
CA LEU A 432 -30.43 11.15 -20.88
C LEU A 432 -30.41 12.68 -20.82
N GLY A 433 -31.39 13.26 -20.13
CA GLY A 433 -31.40 14.71 -19.89
C GLY A 433 -30.36 15.10 -18.86
N ARG A 434 -29.71 16.27 -19.01
CA ARG A 434 -28.71 16.79 -18.06
C ARG A 434 -29.21 18.06 -17.40
N ILE A 435 -29.27 18.09 -16.07
CA ILE A 435 -29.36 19.32 -15.28
C ILE A 435 -27.98 19.96 -15.33
N THR A 436 -27.82 21.03 -16.09
CA THR A 436 -26.52 21.66 -16.37
C THR A 436 -26.26 22.92 -15.54
N ARG A 437 -27.30 23.48 -14.90
CA ARG A 437 -27.20 24.70 -14.08
C ARG A 437 -28.40 24.89 -13.16
N MET A 438 -28.18 25.54 -12.03
CA MET A 438 -29.23 26.03 -11.12
C MET A 438 -29.15 27.56 -11.00
N ASP A 439 -30.30 28.24 -11.04
CA ASP A 439 -30.49 29.65 -10.65
C ASP A 439 -31.48 29.69 -9.47
N ILE A 440 -31.34 30.68 -8.57
CA ILE A 440 -32.30 30.92 -7.48
C ILE A 440 -32.82 32.37 -7.57
N ASP A 441 -34.13 32.55 -7.64
CA ASP A 441 -34.82 33.85 -7.70
C ASP A 441 -35.61 34.12 -6.39
N LEU A 442 -35.28 35.20 -5.69
CA LEU A 442 -36.02 35.69 -4.53
C LEU A 442 -37.08 36.71 -4.98
N VAL A 443 -38.37 36.41 -4.81
CA VAL A 443 -39.46 37.25 -5.31
C VAL A 443 -40.06 38.11 -4.20
N TYR A 444 -40.04 39.43 -4.37
CA TYR A 444 -40.48 40.41 -3.38
C TYR A 444 -41.75 41.18 -3.78
N GLY A 445 -42.42 40.78 -4.86
CA GLY A 445 -43.52 41.49 -5.50
C GLY A 445 -43.18 41.76 -6.95
N ALA A 446 -43.11 43.03 -7.35
CA ALA A 446 -42.60 43.43 -8.67
C ALA A 446 -41.06 43.29 -8.80
N GLU A 447 -40.35 43.22 -7.67
CA GLU A 447 -38.90 43.03 -7.62
C GLU A 447 -38.55 41.54 -7.52
N THR A 448 -37.51 41.10 -8.23
CA THR A 448 -36.92 39.76 -8.11
C THR A 448 -35.40 39.88 -8.04
N ILE A 449 -34.78 39.27 -7.03
CA ILE A 449 -33.33 39.24 -6.85
C ILE A 449 -32.81 37.86 -7.25
N ARG A 450 -31.98 37.79 -8.30
CA ARG A 450 -31.38 36.54 -8.75
C ARG A 450 -30.04 36.28 -8.07
N LEU A 451 -29.97 35.20 -7.33
CA LEU A 451 -28.72 34.58 -6.89
C LEU A 451 -28.22 33.70 -8.07
N ARG A 452 -27.08 34.08 -8.65
CA ARG A 452 -26.36 33.26 -9.64
C ARG A 452 -25.05 32.82 -9.02
N ARG A 453 -24.73 31.54 -9.11
CA ARG A 453 -23.48 30.97 -8.57
C ARG A 453 -22.54 30.54 -9.71
N PRO A 454 -21.21 30.63 -9.54
CA PRO A 454 -20.50 31.28 -8.42
C PRO A 454 -20.71 32.81 -8.42
N GLN A 455 -20.71 33.44 -7.24
CA GLN A 455 -20.93 34.89 -7.09
C GLN A 455 -19.80 35.57 -6.32
N THR A 456 -19.11 36.53 -6.94
CA THR A 456 -18.01 37.28 -6.32
C THR A 456 -18.49 38.49 -5.51
N LYS A 457 -19.76 38.88 -5.64
CA LYS A 457 -20.45 39.90 -4.83
C LYS A 457 -21.92 39.53 -4.70
N TRP A 458 -22.36 39.21 -3.49
CA TRP A 458 -23.78 38.95 -3.21
C TRP A 458 -24.62 40.24 -3.29
N PRO A 459 -25.88 40.16 -3.77
CA PRO A 459 -26.80 41.29 -3.78
C PRO A 459 -27.23 41.65 -2.34
N ARG A 460 -27.50 42.93 -2.08
CA ARG A 460 -28.15 43.34 -0.83
C ARG A 460 -29.60 42.86 -0.82
N VAL A 461 -29.86 41.80 -0.08
CA VAL A 461 -31.22 41.25 0.10
C VAL A 461 -31.96 42.02 1.21
N PRO A 462 -33.24 42.40 1.01
CA PRO A 462 -34.04 43.09 2.03
C PRO A 462 -34.24 42.26 3.30
N THR A 463 -34.39 42.94 4.45
CA THR A 463 -34.74 42.32 5.74
C THR A 463 -36.20 41.88 5.85
N LYS A 464 -37.08 42.32 4.93
CA LYS A 464 -38.41 41.71 4.71
C LYS A 464 -38.22 40.28 4.17
N ARG A 465 -39.12 39.36 4.54
CA ARG A 465 -39.17 38.03 3.91
C ARG A 465 -39.63 38.13 2.44
N PRO A 466 -39.13 37.31 1.51
CA PRO A 466 -39.69 37.21 0.16
C PRO A 466 -41.05 36.50 0.17
N LYS A 467 -41.84 36.76 -0.87
CA LYS A 467 -43.14 36.10 -1.10
C LYS A 467 -42.99 34.68 -1.61
N ALA A 468 -41.93 34.42 -2.37
CA ALA A 468 -41.55 33.10 -2.86
C ALA A 468 -40.03 33.05 -3.10
N VAL A 469 -39.45 31.86 -2.97
CA VAL A 469 -38.15 31.51 -3.55
C VAL A 469 -38.41 30.57 -4.71
N ARG A 470 -37.83 30.82 -5.88
CA ARG A 470 -37.93 29.93 -7.05
C ARG A 470 -36.56 29.43 -7.48
N ILE A 471 -36.38 28.11 -7.42
CA ILE A 471 -35.24 27.43 -8.02
C ILE A 471 -35.58 27.14 -9.49
N THR A 472 -34.63 27.43 -10.38
CA THR A 472 -34.74 27.15 -11.82
C THR A 472 -33.60 26.26 -12.26
N LEU A 473 -33.93 25.05 -12.73
CA LEU A 473 -32.97 24.08 -13.25
C LEU A 473 -32.93 24.18 -14.77
N ALA A 474 -31.75 24.45 -15.33
CA ALA A 474 -31.51 24.40 -16.77
C ALA A 474 -31.27 22.95 -17.21
N VAL A 475 -32.24 22.37 -17.92
CA VAL A 475 -32.23 20.99 -18.40
C VAL A 475 -31.97 20.96 -19.90
N ASP A 476 -30.88 20.33 -20.31
CA ASP A 476 -30.60 20.00 -21.70
C ASP A 476 -31.02 18.55 -21.99
N ARG A 477 -31.59 18.31 -23.18
CA ARG A 477 -31.97 16.99 -23.70
C ARG A 477 -31.56 16.93 -25.17
N GLY A 478 -30.37 16.40 -25.45
CA GLY A 478 -29.83 16.31 -26.83
C GLY A 478 -29.70 17.66 -27.54
N GLY A 479 -29.34 18.73 -26.82
CA GLY A 479 -29.29 20.11 -27.33
C GLY A 479 -30.60 20.90 -27.16
N ARG A 480 -31.72 20.23 -26.84
CA ARG A 480 -33.00 20.90 -26.54
C ARG A 480 -33.01 21.42 -25.11
N LYS A 481 -32.54 22.65 -24.94
CA LYS A 481 -32.53 23.37 -23.66
C LYS A 481 -33.96 23.75 -23.22
N SER A 482 -34.22 23.57 -21.94
CA SER A 482 -35.49 23.81 -21.26
C SER A 482 -35.25 24.19 -19.80
N ASN A 483 -36.24 24.79 -19.13
CA ASN A 483 -36.16 25.10 -17.71
C ASN A 483 -37.21 24.29 -16.94
N LEU A 484 -36.82 23.71 -15.81
CA LEU A 484 -37.76 23.28 -14.77
C LEU A 484 -37.77 24.31 -13.65
N HIS A 485 -38.93 24.53 -13.04
CA HIS A 485 -39.10 25.45 -11.91
C HIS A 485 -39.61 24.68 -10.70
N LEU A 486 -38.98 24.92 -9.55
CA LEU A 486 -39.37 24.42 -8.24
C LEU A 486 -39.52 25.63 -7.32
N ASP A 487 -40.58 25.70 -6.53
CA ASP A 487 -40.71 26.74 -5.50
C ASP A 487 -40.17 26.18 -4.15
N SER A 488 -39.49 27.02 -3.39
CA SER A 488 -38.89 26.73 -2.07
C SER A 488 -39.39 27.74 -1.04
N ASP A 489 -39.33 27.38 0.24
CA ASP A 489 -39.57 28.32 1.34
C ASP A 489 -38.29 28.83 2.03
N VAL A 490 -37.12 28.26 1.70
CA VAL A 490 -35.78 28.64 2.16
C VAL A 490 -34.89 29.07 0.99
N ALA A 491 -33.93 29.97 1.24
CA ALA A 491 -32.76 30.22 0.39
C ALA A 491 -31.52 30.61 1.23
N PHE A 492 -30.32 30.37 0.69
CA PHE A 492 -29.05 30.84 1.27
C PHE A 492 -28.45 31.96 0.41
N VAL A 493 -28.23 33.13 1.03
CA VAL A 493 -27.81 34.38 0.37
C VAL A 493 -26.32 34.70 0.54
N ASP A 494 -25.65 34.13 1.52
CA ASP A 494 -24.19 34.18 1.62
C ASP A 494 -23.66 32.81 2.01
N THR A 495 -22.78 32.26 1.17
CA THR A 495 -22.22 30.91 1.32
C THR A 495 -20.71 30.88 1.09
N ASN A 496 -20.05 32.03 1.15
CA ASN A 496 -18.59 32.11 1.05
C ASN A 496 -18.00 32.06 2.47
N ASP A 497 -17.00 31.20 2.70
CA ASP A 497 -16.18 31.10 3.93
C ASP A 497 -16.91 30.88 5.28
N HIS A 498 -18.24 30.66 5.30
CA HIS A 498 -19.02 30.39 6.53
C HIS A 498 -18.96 28.94 7.05
N ALA A 499 -17.92 28.18 6.67
CA ALA A 499 -17.67 26.85 7.23
C ALA A 499 -17.46 26.97 8.74
N GLY A 500 -18.29 26.27 9.53
CA GLY A 500 -18.26 26.37 11.00
C GLY A 500 -19.07 27.52 11.61
N CYS A 501 -19.75 28.38 10.84
CA CYS A 501 -20.54 29.52 11.37
C CYS A 501 -22.00 29.55 10.88
N PRO A 502 -22.98 29.03 11.66
CA PRO A 502 -24.40 29.04 11.28
C PRO A 502 -25.01 30.45 11.10
N ASP A 503 -24.58 31.42 11.91
CA ASP A 503 -25.07 32.81 11.84
C ASP A 503 -24.60 33.57 10.58
N GLY A 504 -23.56 33.07 9.88
CA GLY A 504 -23.02 33.68 8.67
C GLY A 504 -23.82 33.37 7.40
N ALA A 505 -24.51 32.23 7.35
CA ALA A 505 -25.06 31.58 6.16
C ALA A 505 -26.19 32.32 5.38
N GLY A 506 -26.49 33.58 5.70
CA GLY A 506 -27.41 34.43 4.95
C GLY A 506 -28.80 33.82 4.73
N ILE A 507 -29.36 33.15 5.76
CA ILE A 507 -30.58 32.35 5.62
C ILE A 507 -31.81 33.24 5.42
N VAL A 508 -32.57 33.00 4.35
CA VAL A 508 -33.81 33.71 4.03
C VAL A 508 -34.98 32.73 3.98
N LEU A 509 -36.04 33.05 4.73
CA LEU A 509 -37.31 32.30 4.76
C LEU A 509 -38.42 33.12 4.11
N THR A 510 -39.36 32.47 3.42
CA THR A 510 -40.54 33.13 2.84
C THR A 510 -41.57 33.60 3.87
N GLU A 511 -42.44 34.54 3.48
CA GLU A 511 -43.62 34.97 4.26
C GLU A 511 -44.51 33.79 4.69
N THR A 512 -44.57 32.73 3.87
CA THR A 512 -45.43 31.55 4.06
C THR A 512 -44.67 30.27 4.39
N ALA A 513 -43.44 30.38 4.91
CA ALA A 513 -42.57 29.23 5.16
C ALA A 513 -43.21 28.19 6.10
N ARG A 514 -42.97 26.91 5.80
CA ARG A 514 -43.54 25.74 6.48
C ARG A 514 -42.49 24.81 7.07
N ILE A 515 -41.22 24.98 6.69
CA ILE A 515 -40.09 24.32 7.33
C ILE A 515 -40.13 24.54 8.85
N ASP A 516 -40.00 23.45 9.61
CA ASP A 516 -39.92 23.53 11.07
C ASP A 516 -38.48 23.76 11.55
N GLN A 517 -38.31 23.92 12.86
CA GLN A 517 -37.03 24.19 13.49
C GLN A 517 -36.01 23.06 13.28
N SER A 518 -36.44 21.79 13.29
CA SER A 518 -35.55 20.63 13.17
C SER A 518 -35.18 20.34 11.73
N ASP A 519 -36.13 20.48 10.79
CA ASP A 519 -35.82 20.44 9.36
C ASP A 519 -34.81 21.54 8.99
N LEU A 520 -34.95 22.76 9.53
CA LEU A 520 -34.03 23.88 9.27
C LEU A 520 -32.67 23.68 9.96
N GLU A 521 -32.63 23.19 11.21
CA GLU A 521 -31.40 22.80 11.91
C GLU A 521 -30.60 21.76 11.10
N GLN A 522 -31.28 20.71 10.61
CA GLN A 522 -30.68 19.67 9.80
C GLN A 522 -30.18 20.20 8.45
N LEU A 523 -30.96 21.04 7.77
CA LEU A 523 -30.60 21.64 6.49
C LEU A 523 -29.36 22.53 6.61
N VAL A 524 -29.29 23.39 7.62
CA VAL A 524 -28.12 24.26 7.89
C VAL A 524 -26.90 23.42 8.28
N THR A 525 -27.07 22.40 9.15
CA THR A 525 -25.99 21.49 9.54
C THR A 525 -25.40 20.76 8.32
N ALA A 526 -26.25 20.18 7.47
CA ALA A 526 -25.78 19.50 6.26
C ALA A 526 -25.11 20.45 5.25
N SER A 527 -25.57 21.70 5.17
CA SER A 527 -25.09 22.69 4.20
C SER A 527 -23.75 23.37 4.56
N PHE A 528 -23.40 23.45 5.86
CA PHE A 528 -22.29 24.32 6.33
C PHE A 528 -21.40 23.72 7.43
N PHE A 529 -21.70 22.54 8.00
CA PHE A 529 -20.81 21.88 8.94
C PHE A 529 -19.65 21.17 8.22
N SER A 530 -18.44 21.68 8.39
CA SER A 530 -17.17 20.99 8.15
C SER A 530 -16.40 20.93 9.47
N PRO A 531 -15.82 19.77 9.86
CA PRO A 531 -14.98 19.68 11.03
C PRO A 531 -13.59 20.26 10.77
N ASP A 532 -13.01 20.86 11.82
CA ASP A 532 -11.60 21.21 11.93
C ASP A 532 -10.80 19.92 12.21
N ASP A 533 -9.71 19.71 11.46
CA ASP A 533 -8.78 18.58 11.56
C ASP A 533 -7.45 18.95 12.26
N GLY A 534 -7.36 20.17 12.78
CA GLY A 534 -6.22 20.67 13.55
C GLY A 534 -5.93 19.86 14.81
N ALA A 535 -4.65 19.75 15.18
CA ALA A 535 -4.19 18.90 16.28
C ALA A 535 -4.72 19.30 17.69
N ASP A 536 -5.21 20.53 17.84
CA ASP A 536 -5.82 21.05 19.07
C ASP A 536 -7.37 21.02 19.05
N ALA A 537 -7.99 20.47 18.00
CA ALA A 537 -9.44 20.46 17.83
C ALA A 537 -10.14 19.37 18.68
N ASP A 538 -11.35 19.66 19.13
CA ASP A 538 -12.24 18.70 19.82
C ASP A 538 -12.75 17.60 18.85
N SER A 539 -13.27 16.49 19.37
CA SER A 539 -13.75 15.39 18.49
C SER A 539 -14.86 15.82 17.52
N ILE A 540 -14.91 15.24 16.33
CA ILE A 540 -15.85 15.62 15.25
C ILE A 540 -17.32 15.53 15.71
N GLU A 541 -17.65 14.54 16.54
CA GLU A 541 -18.98 14.37 17.14
C GLU A 541 -19.38 15.56 18.02
N ARG A 542 -18.41 16.12 18.75
CA ARG A 542 -18.60 17.27 19.63
C ARG A 542 -18.66 18.57 18.85
N GLN A 543 -17.72 18.80 17.92
CA GLN A 543 -17.79 19.94 16.99
C GLN A 543 -19.15 19.99 16.28
N LYS A 544 -19.67 18.83 15.85
CA LYS A 544 -20.99 18.69 15.22
C LYS A 544 -22.14 19.01 16.17
N ALA A 545 -22.06 18.59 17.44
CA ALA A 545 -23.08 18.90 18.44
C ALA A 545 -23.15 20.40 18.72
N GLU A 546 -22.00 21.04 18.92
CA GLU A 546 -21.87 22.49 19.17
C GLU A 546 -22.32 23.31 17.94
N PHE A 547 -22.00 22.87 16.71
CA PHE A 547 -22.54 23.48 15.49
C PHE A 547 -24.06 23.31 15.35
N ALA A 548 -24.59 22.12 15.62
CA ALA A 548 -26.03 21.84 15.51
C ALA A 548 -26.83 22.67 16.53
N GLU A 549 -26.29 22.92 17.71
CA GLU A 549 -26.85 23.85 18.70
C GLU A 549 -26.90 25.30 18.19
N ALA A 550 -25.80 25.80 17.64
CA ALA A 550 -25.77 27.14 17.04
C ALA A 550 -26.70 27.25 15.80
N ALA A 551 -26.84 26.18 15.00
CA ALA A 551 -27.79 26.10 13.89
C ALA A 551 -29.26 26.07 14.36
N ARG A 552 -29.56 25.37 15.46
CA ARG A 552 -30.86 25.36 16.14
C ARG A 552 -31.24 26.75 16.61
N ASP A 553 -30.29 27.49 17.18
CA ASP A 553 -30.51 28.86 17.64
C ASP A 553 -30.68 29.85 16.47
N ALA A 554 -29.96 29.68 15.36
CA ALA A 554 -30.24 30.40 14.12
C ALA A 554 -31.68 30.12 13.61
N ALA A 555 -32.09 28.86 13.56
CA ALA A 555 -33.45 28.46 13.18
C ALA A 555 -34.52 29.07 14.11
N LEU A 556 -34.30 29.07 15.42
CA LEU A 556 -35.16 29.72 16.42
C LEU A 556 -35.27 31.23 16.21
N ARG A 557 -34.16 31.94 15.97
CA ARG A 557 -34.16 33.40 15.70
C ARG A 557 -34.97 33.77 14.45
N LEU A 558 -35.02 32.87 13.46
CA LEU A 558 -35.72 33.09 12.19
C LEU A 558 -37.20 32.68 12.24
N LEU A 559 -37.53 31.55 12.86
CA LEU A 559 -38.89 30.97 12.88
C LEU A 559 -39.74 31.41 14.07
N ALA A 560 -39.15 31.61 15.26
CA ALA A 560 -39.90 31.77 16.50
C ALA A 560 -40.46 33.19 16.70
N THR A 561 -41.65 33.26 17.30
CA THR A 561 -42.21 34.53 17.80
C THR A 561 -41.29 35.17 18.84
N PRO A 562 -41.36 36.50 19.08
CA PRO A 562 -40.49 37.18 20.04
C PRO A 562 -40.49 36.55 21.44
N GLU A 563 -41.64 36.06 21.91
CA GLU A 563 -41.78 35.44 23.22
C GLU A 563 -41.14 34.04 23.30
N GLN A 564 -41.34 33.20 22.29
CA GLN A 564 -40.72 31.87 22.19
C GLN A 564 -39.19 31.96 22.14
N ARG A 565 -38.68 32.94 21.38
CA ARG A 565 -37.25 33.25 21.27
C ARG A 565 -36.63 33.58 22.63
N ILE A 566 -37.28 34.45 23.41
CA ILE A 566 -36.83 34.81 24.77
C ILE A 566 -36.84 33.57 25.69
N LYS A 567 -37.92 32.77 25.66
CA LYS A 567 -38.04 31.56 26.47
C LYS A 567 -36.93 30.54 26.18
N GLN A 568 -36.55 30.35 24.91
CA GLN A 568 -35.50 29.40 24.55
C GLN A 568 -34.09 29.95 24.79
N MET A 569 -33.81 31.22 24.50
CA MET A 569 -32.52 31.84 24.85
C MET A 569 -32.24 31.79 26.36
N VAL A 570 -33.26 31.99 27.20
CA VAL A 570 -33.15 31.84 28.66
C VAL A 570 -32.92 30.37 29.05
N ARG A 571 -33.57 29.42 28.36
CA ARG A 571 -33.36 27.98 28.61
C ARG A 571 -31.92 27.55 28.30
N ASN A 572 -31.41 27.82 27.10
CA ASN A 572 -30.06 27.41 26.70
C ASN A 572 -29.01 27.99 27.66
N GLY A 573 -29.05 29.30 27.94
CA GLY A 573 -28.10 29.94 28.85
C GLY A 573 -28.13 29.36 30.29
N ILE A 574 -29.28 28.88 30.76
CA ILE A 574 -29.42 28.14 32.02
C ILE A 574 -28.85 26.72 31.90
N GLU A 575 -29.06 26.04 30.77
CA GLU A 575 -28.54 24.70 30.51
C GLU A 575 -27.00 24.68 30.42
N ASP A 576 -26.39 25.59 29.67
CA ASP A 576 -24.93 25.69 29.49
C ASP A 576 -24.21 26.15 30.77
N THR A 577 -24.83 27.09 31.49
CA THR A 577 -24.18 27.80 32.60
C THR A 577 -24.54 27.22 33.96
N VAL A 578 -25.81 26.86 34.19
CA VAL A 578 -26.33 26.54 35.53
C VAL A 578 -26.49 25.03 35.76
N ARG A 579 -26.87 24.24 34.75
CA ARG A 579 -27.09 22.78 34.87
C ARG A 579 -25.90 22.05 35.51
N LYS A 580 -24.67 22.47 35.22
CA LYS A 580 -23.42 21.91 35.78
C LYS A 580 -23.19 22.19 37.28
N TYR A 581 -23.96 23.11 37.86
CA TYR A 581 -23.93 23.45 39.30
C TYR A 581 -25.15 22.92 40.06
N VAL A 582 -26.19 22.43 39.38
CA VAL A 582 -27.35 21.78 40.03
C VAL A 582 -26.96 20.35 40.45
N PRO A 583 -27.07 19.97 41.73
CA PRO A 583 -26.76 18.60 42.15
C PRO A 583 -27.67 17.55 41.52
N ARG A 584 -27.17 16.31 41.40
CA ARG A 584 -28.03 15.17 41.06
C ARG A 584 -29.08 14.97 42.16
N ASN A 585 -30.32 14.71 41.74
CA ASN A 585 -31.50 14.63 42.62
C ASN A 585 -31.80 15.94 43.36
N SER A 586 -31.58 17.08 42.71
CA SER A 586 -32.13 18.38 43.10
C SER A 586 -32.98 18.97 41.97
N ASN A 587 -34.07 19.64 42.34
CA ASN A 587 -34.79 20.58 41.48
C ASN A 587 -34.23 21.99 41.69
N ALA A 588 -34.25 22.82 40.64
CA ALA A 588 -33.73 24.18 40.67
C ALA A 588 -34.71 25.15 40.01
N THR A 589 -35.41 25.93 40.83
CA THR A 589 -36.36 26.96 40.37
C THR A 589 -35.64 28.29 40.28
N ILE A 590 -35.48 28.81 39.06
CA ILE A 590 -34.84 30.10 38.80
C ILE A 590 -35.91 31.11 38.41
N ARG A 591 -36.11 32.14 39.23
CA ARG A 591 -37.06 33.23 39.02
C ARG A 591 -36.31 34.50 38.65
N ILE A 592 -36.52 35.00 37.43
CA ILE A 592 -35.91 36.24 36.94
C ILE A 592 -37.01 37.28 36.73
N GLU A 593 -37.01 38.34 37.53
CA GLU A 593 -37.95 39.46 37.38
C GLU A 593 -37.21 40.70 36.90
N ARG A 594 -37.60 41.21 35.72
CA ARG A 594 -36.99 42.38 35.10
C ARG A 594 -38.00 43.50 34.93
N THR A 595 -37.90 44.51 35.78
CA THR A 595 -38.75 45.71 35.77
C THR A 595 -38.02 46.88 35.07
N ALA A 596 -38.74 47.97 34.83
CA ALA A 596 -38.18 49.18 34.23
C ALA A 596 -37.15 49.93 35.12
N ARG A 597 -36.86 49.46 36.34
CA ARG A 597 -35.90 50.09 37.27
C ARG A 597 -34.93 49.12 37.96
N ASN A 598 -35.22 47.82 38.00
CA ASN A 598 -34.34 46.81 38.60
C ASN A 598 -34.54 45.43 37.96
N THR A 599 -33.52 44.58 38.05
CA THR A 599 -33.60 43.14 37.72
C THR A 599 -33.23 42.32 38.97
N SER A 600 -34.12 41.46 39.43
CA SER A 600 -33.83 40.45 40.47
C SER A 600 -33.72 39.06 39.85
N ILE A 601 -32.90 38.23 40.48
CA ILE A 601 -32.69 36.82 40.13
C ILE A 601 -32.70 36.06 41.45
N ASP A 602 -33.78 35.32 41.69
CA ASP A 602 -33.97 34.49 42.87
C ASP A 602 -33.83 33.02 42.44
N ILE A 603 -33.13 32.21 43.24
CA ILE A 603 -32.83 30.81 42.93
C ILE A 603 -33.18 29.96 44.14
N GLU A 604 -34.14 29.05 43.97
CA GLU A 604 -34.57 28.09 44.98
C GLU A 604 -34.07 26.69 44.57
N LEU A 605 -33.48 25.96 45.52
CA LEU A 605 -32.95 24.61 45.33
C LEU A 605 -33.66 23.66 46.29
N GLU A 606 -34.37 22.68 45.73
CA GLU A 606 -35.07 21.64 46.49
C GLU A 606 -34.35 20.30 46.27
N HIS A 607 -34.12 19.54 47.34
CA HIS A 607 -33.68 18.16 47.19
C HIS A 607 -34.89 17.25 46.92
N LEU A 608 -34.80 16.46 45.85
CA LEU A 608 -35.78 15.43 45.55
C LEU A 608 -35.43 14.20 46.38
N GLU A 609 -36.16 14.00 47.48
CA GLU A 609 -36.06 12.78 48.28
C GLU A 609 -36.28 11.54 47.41
N GLN A 610 -35.51 10.48 47.65
CA GLN A 610 -35.65 9.24 46.91
C GLN A 610 -36.96 8.55 47.30
N ALA A 611 -37.92 8.52 46.37
CA ALA A 611 -38.89 7.43 46.35
C ALA A 611 -38.10 6.11 46.19
N GLY A 612 -38.21 5.24 47.20
CA GLY A 612 -37.43 4.00 47.34
C GLY A 612 -37.94 2.83 46.51
#